data_AF-A0A1I7RUL5-F1
#
_entry.id   AF-A0A1I7RUL5-F1
#
_cell.length_a   1.000
_cell.length_b   1.000
_cell.length_c   1.000
_cell.angle_alpha   90.00
_cell.angle_beta   90.00
_cell.angle_gamma   90.00
#
_symmetry.space_group_name_H-M   'P 1'
#
loop_
_entity.id
_entity.type
_entity.pdbx_description
1 polymer ?
#
loop_
_entity_poly.entity_id
_entity_poly.type
_entity_poly.pdbx_seq_one_letter_code
_entity_poly.pdbx_strand_id
1 'polypeptide(L)'
;MGCSASRCCRCCPTRHRVLPNGVFVPSAFKKVDSKSQLKNQKLEIKNNNDDKTSKEKDEKEKENKNERKNSSFDYFMKTNISLEWLLEQIGEKFKAEFTSKPTWIIERLNQYTEKDIDKTLVIRVTFGWDHENLPKSVVLKISNKRLDSESQSERMAANLFKKECKTYEWLQTVRRVKLPMVHLIRSSFTMANEEPLIFMEDLTERSKCLELEESVHIDLIKDLLKQLAQIHAASLVKKSEWVKEIDPNPPLFYQELAELVQLSTQGWNTIGELRFKKMLELSSGEYMNKIVKNACGHFGVDSCLVHGNPIARNFFASHDDKHIVAIVDWVQAHPGCFAEDVTKAICWNLSPKERHANQRKLLEHYHFNLLKYSEGKANKITIEVVEAGFRWFLPFAAVCYLIYLPDDLSHASIKQMERAQALLDEGLEESFGIAPAASVLQGDGEDGEGITEETENNENVKNVDESAENVSGKKVEEEEEKSVGKVMEDGNNNIIEETNVTPDIVNEDTFIKAVAEVAQELDASLTTPNDTQDVPADQEISKVIEATDSPIVAQENTATTEDTIS
;
A
#
# COMPACT_ATOMS: atom_id res chain seq x y z
N MET A 1 53.45 17.62 8.61
CA MET A 1 53.34 18.10 9.99
C MET A 1 52.13 19.01 10.03
N GLY A 2 51.06 18.84 10.80
CA GLY A 2 50.63 17.81 11.74
C GLY A 2 49.14 18.09 12.04
N CYS A 3 48.38 17.03 12.31
CA CYS A 3 46.99 17.03 12.74
C CYS A 3 46.79 17.79 14.06
N SER A 4 45.59 18.35 14.27
CA SER A 4 44.80 18.08 15.49
C SER A 4 43.41 18.75 15.48
N ALA A 5 42.48 18.07 16.16
CA ALA A 5 41.14 18.46 16.66
C ALA A 5 39.96 18.28 15.68
N SER A 6 39.13 17.23 15.74
CA SER A 6 38.33 16.61 16.82
C SER A 6 37.09 17.41 17.26
N ARG A 7 35.90 16.83 17.01
CA ARG A 7 34.55 16.99 17.64
C ARG A 7 33.55 16.23 16.73
N CYS A 8 33.28 14.94 16.92
CA CYS A 8 32.35 14.35 17.89
C CYS A 8 30.95 15.02 17.87
N CYS A 9 30.07 14.59 16.96
CA CYS A 9 28.64 14.86 17.01
C CYS A 9 27.92 13.69 17.70
N ARG A 10 27.23 14.04 18.79
CA ARG A 10 26.44 13.13 19.63
C ARG A 10 25.17 12.69 18.90
N CYS A 11 24.88 11.41 19.07
CA CYS A 11 23.58 10.79 18.83
C CYS A 11 22.45 11.57 19.51
N CYS A 12 21.32 11.69 18.83
CA CYS A 12 20.08 12.20 19.40
C CYS A 12 19.28 11.01 19.98
N PRO A 13 19.08 10.89 21.30
CA PRO A 13 18.14 9.94 21.85
C PRO A 13 16.73 10.56 21.90
N THR A 14 15.74 9.73 21.59
CA THR A 14 14.31 9.94 21.82
C THR A 14 14.05 10.53 23.21
N ARG A 15 13.49 11.74 23.27
CA ARG A 15 13.01 12.34 24.52
C ARG A 15 11.67 11.73 24.90
N HIS A 16 11.64 10.96 25.99
CA HIS A 16 10.42 10.75 26.76
C HIS A 16 10.02 12.06 27.45
N ARG A 17 8.83 12.60 27.10
CA ARG A 17 8.16 13.62 27.91
C ARG A 17 7.45 12.93 29.06
N VAL A 18 7.90 13.23 30.28
CA VAL A 18 7.11 13.08 31.50
C VAL A 18 6.14 14.27 31.53
N LEU A 19 4.84 14.02 31.53
CA LEU A 19 3.81 15.04 31.77
C LEU A 19 3.55 15.15 33.29
N PRO A 20 3.36 16.37 33.83
CA PRO A 20 2.96 16.56 35.22
C PRO A 20 1.46 16.33 35.41
N ASN A 21 1.12 15.89 36.61
CA ASN A 21 -0.22 15.57 37.10
C ASN A 21 -1.23 16.71 36.92
N GLY A 22 -2.48 16.32 36.64
CA GLY A 22 -3.66 16.97 37.20
C GLY A 22 -4.62 17.60 36.20
N VAL A 23 -5.44 16.79 35.51
CA VAL A 23 -6.80 17.20 35.09
C VAL A 23 -7.75 16.02 35.26
N PHE A 24 -8.84 16.33 35.96
CA PHE A 24 -9.96 15.48 36.35
C PHE A 24 -10.89 15.27 35.16
N VAL A 25 -11.31 14.03 34.87
CA VAL A 25 -12.38 13.72 33.90
C VAL A 25 -13.41 12.80 34.59
N PRO A 26 -14.73 13.08 34.49
CA PRO A 26 -15.75 12.37 35.27
C PRO A 26 -15.94 10.92 34.83
N SER A 27 -16.09 10.03 35.81
CA SER A 27 -16.39 8.61 35.62
C SER A 27 -17.87 8.38 35.29
N ALA A 28 -18.17 7.80 34.13
CA ALA A 28 -19.40 7.06 33.91
C ALA A 28 -19.30 6.09 32.73
N PHE A 29 -18.53 5.01 32.86
CA PHE A 29 -18.81 3.79 32.09
C PHE A 29 -18.59 2.56 32.99
N LYS A 30 -19.69 1.83 33.20
CA LYS A 30 -19.76 0.58 33.97
C LYS A 30 -18.88 -0.47 33.28
N LYS A 31 -17.95 -1.05 34.04
CA LYS A 31 -17.27 -2.31 33.69
C LYS A 31 -18.31 -3.43 33.60
N VAL A 32 -18.40 -4.07 32.44
CA VAL A 32 -19.01 -5.40 32.29
C VAL A 32 -17.87 -6.40 32.34
N ASP A 33 -17.91 -7.28 33.35
CA ASP A 33 -17.02 -8.43 33.49
C ASP A 33 -17.40 -9.51 32.45
N SER A 34 -16.47 -9.88 31.57
CA SER A 34 -16.61 -11.05 30.70
C SER A 34 -15.60 -12.13 31.12
N LYS A 35 -15.99 -12.96 32.09
CA LYS A 35 -15.43 -14.29 32.34
C LYS A 35 -16.47 -15.35 32.01
N SER A 36 -16.37 -15.93 30.82
CA SER A 36 -16.89 -17.25 30.40
C SER A 36 -16.50 -17.39 28.92
N GLN A 37 -16.25 -18.53 28.30
CA GLN A 37 -16.11 -19.94 28.65
C GLN A 37 -15.51 -20.57 27.37
N LEU A 38 -14.32 -21.21 27.41
CA LEU A 38 -13.93 -22.19 26.37
C LEU A 38 -13.83 -23.57 27.03
N LYS A 39 -14.86 -24.40 26.81
CA LYS A 39 -14.84 -25.82 27.12
C LYS A 39 -14.19 -26.55 25.94
N ASN A 40 -13.00 -27.12 26.18
CA ASN A 40 -12.36 -28.06 25.26
C ASN A 40 -13.13 -29.39 25.26
N GLN A 41 -13.61 -29.81 24.08
CA GLN A 41 -13.99 -31.20 23.82
C GLN A 41 -12.72 -32.04 23.58
N LYS A 42 -12.50 -33.02 24.44
CA LYS A 42 -11.54 -34.12 24.25
C LYS A 42 -12.21 -35.19 23.39
N LEU A 43 -11.68 -35.46 22.22
CA LEU A 43 -11.96 -36.67 21.43
C LEU A 43 -10.88 -37.71 21.76
N GLU A 44 -11.28 -38.79 22.45
CA GLU A 44 -10.45 -39.98 22.67
C GLU A 44 -10.50 -40.87 21.42
N ILE A 45 -9.36 -41.03 20.74
CA ILE A 45 -9.14 -42.11 19.78
C ILE A 45 -8.30 -43.18 20.49
N LYS A 46 -8.90 -44.35 20.73
CA LYS A 46 -8.18 -45.56 21.13
C LYS A 46 -7.51 -46.17 19.91
N ASN A 47 -6.18 -46.23 19.93
CA ASN A 47 -5.42 -47.15 19.08
C ASN A 47 -4.64 -48.11 19.97
N ASN A 48 -5.03 -49.38 19.91
CA ASN A 48 -4.21 -50.52 20.32
C ASN A 48 -3.26 -50.85 19.17
N ASN A 49 -1.97 -51.03 19.44
CA ASN A 49 -1.14 -52.17 18.99
C ASN A 49 0.35 -51.92 19.30
N ASP A 50 0.88 -52.74 20.20
CA ASP A 50 2.15 -53.48 20.17
C ASP A 50 3.43 -52.85 19.58
N ASP A 51 4.21 -52.28 20.49
CA ASP A 51 5.52 -52.70 20.99
C ASP A 51 6.66 -53.20 20.05
N LYS A 52 7.86 -52.71 20.42
CA LYS A 52 9.25 -53.14 20.07
C LYS A 52 9.90 -52.57 18.81
N THR A 53 10.38 -51.31 18.92
CA THR A 53 11.69 -50.83 18.40
C THR A 53 11.90 -49.34 18.75
N SER A 54 11.95 -48.98 20.04
CA SER A 54 12.06 -47.57 20.47
C SER A 54 13.37 -47.17 21.16
N LYS A 55 14.25 -48.10 21.55
CA LYS A 55 15.43 -47.73 22.35
C LYS A 55 16.63 -47.18 21.56
N GLU A 56 16.80 -47.50 20.28
CA GLU A 56 17.90 -46.96 19.46
C GLU A 56 17.59 -45.62 18.76
N LYS A 57 16.30 -45.27 18.60
CA LYS A 57 15.91 -43.96 18.05
C LYS A 57 16.04 -42.84 19.08
N ASP A 58 15.78 -43.14 20.35
CA ASP A 58 15.80 -42.13 21.42
C ASP A 58 17.21 -41.67 21.81
N GLU A 59 18.26 -42.47 21.57
CA GLU A 59 19.65 -42.07 21.82
C GLU A 59 20.23 -41.23 20.68
N LYS A 60 19.93 -41.56 19.41
CA LYS A 60 20.30 -40.70 18.26
C LYS A 60 19.55 -39.37 18.23
N GLU A 61 18.31 -39.32 18.73
CA GLU A 61 17.58 -38.06 18.85
C GLU A 61 18.09 -37.16 19.98
N LYS A 62 18.68 -37.75 21.03
CA LYS A 62 19.31 -37.01 22.14
C LYS A 62 20.70 -36.49 21.80
N GLU A 63 21.49 -37.22 21.01
CA GLU A 63 22.76 -36.71 20.47
C GLU A 63 22.54 -35.56 19.48
N ASN A 64 21.58 -35.68 18.56
CA ASN A 64 21.22 -34.57 17.65
C ASN A 64 20.61 -33.34 18.36
N LYS A 65 19.93 -33.52 19.50
CA LYS A 65 19.43 -32.40 20.33
C LYS A 65 20.52 -31.73 21.15
N ASN A 66 21.60 -32.43 21.48
CA ASN A 66 22.72 -31.86 22.24
C ASN A 66 23.74 -31.15 21.33
N GLU A 67 23.96 -31.59 20.08
CA GLU A 67 24.78 -30.84 19.11
C GLU A 67 24.13 -29.50 18.70
N ARG A 68 22.79 -29.44 18.61
CA ARG A 68 22.06 -28.18 18.34
C ARG A 68 22.05 -27.19 19.51
N LYS A 69 22.36 -27.61 20.74
CA LYS A 69 22.38 -26.72 21.92
C LYS A 69 23.71 -26.00 22.14
N ASN A 70 24.78 -26.41 21.45
CA ASN A 70 26.13 -25.88 21.67
C ASN A 70 26.71 -25.06 20.52
N SER A 71 25.91 -24.72 19.52
CA SER A 71 26.30 -23.71 18.55
C SER A 71 25.30 -22.56 18.55
N SER A 72 25.54 -21.61 19.45
CA SER A 72 25.03 -20.23 19.34
C SER A 72 25.71 -19.55 18.14
N PHE A 73 25.53 -20.11 16.94
CA PHE A 73 25.97 -19.45 15.72
C PHE A 73 25.19 -18.14 15.60
N ASP A 74 25.92 -17.09 15.22
CA ASP A 74 25.48 -15.70 15.03
C ASP A 74 24.51 -15.57 13.83
N TYR A 75 23.38 -16.28 13.87
CA TYR A 75 22.34 -16.21 12.86
C TYR A 75 21.47 -14.97 13.06
N PHE A 76 21.17 -14.26 11.97
CA PHE A 76 20.35 -13.05 12.04
C PHE A 76 18.89 -13.40 12.35
N MET A 77 18.40 -13.02 13.52
CA MET A 77 16.96 -13.07 13.86
C MET A 77 16.25 -14.40 13.54
N LYS A 78 16.92 -15.55 13.78
CA LYS A 78 16.43 -16.92 13.49
C LYS A 78 16.35 -17.30 12.00
N THR A 79 17.01 -16.55 11.12
CA THR A 79 17.23 -16.94 9.72
C THR A 79 18.39 -17.94 9.61
N ASN A 80 18.57 -18.54 8.44
CA ASN A 80 19.75 -19.37 8.13
C ASN A 80 20.93 -18.52 7.62
N ILE A 81 20.83 -17.19 7.70
CA ILE A 81 21.87 -16.26 7.27
C ILE A 81 22.76 -15.89 8.46
N SER A 82 24.03 -16.26 8.38
CA SER A 82 25.06 -15.88 9.36
C SER A 82 25.83 -14.64 8.92
N LEU A 83 26.49 -14.00 9.88
CA LEU A 83 27.42 -12.91 9.57
C LEU A 83 28.60 -13.39 8.72
N GLU A 84 29.14 -14.58 8.97
CA GLU A 84 30.25 -15.13 8.19
C GLU A 84 29.89 -15.25 6.71
N TRP A 85 28.69 -15.78 6.42
CA TRP A 85 28.18 -15.84 5.05
C TRP A 85 28.04 -14.45 4.44
N LEU A 86 27.49 -13.48 5.18
CA LEU A 86 27.33 -12.12 4.66
C LEU A 86 28.69 -11.46 4.36
N LEU A 87 29.68 -11.65 5.24
CA LEU A 87 31.04 -11.15 5.01
C LEU A 87 31.67 -11.80 3.78
N GLU A 88 31.50 -13.11 3.58
CA GLU A 88 31.94 -13.79 2.36
C GLU A 88 31.33 -13.15 1.11
N GLN A 89 30.01 -12.94 1.09
CA GLN A 89 29.33 -12.31 -0.05
C GLN A 89 29.79 -10.87 -0.31
N ILE A 90 30.05 -10.09 0.74
CA ILE A 90 30.63 -8.75 0.61
C ILE A 90 32.07 -8.84 0.08
N GLY A 91 32.88 -9.76 0.59
CA GLY A 91 34.26 -9.98 0.15
C GLY A 91 34.33 -10.33 -1.33
N GLU A 92 33.49 -11.25 -1.79
CA GLU A 92 33.36 -11.62 -3.20
C GLU A 92 32.91 -10.43 -4.06
N LYS A 93 31.85 -9.72 -3.64
CA LYS A 93 31.26 -8.61 -4.41
C LYS A 93 32.20 -7.43 -4.55
N PHE A 94 32.88 -7.06 -3.47
CA PHE A 94 33.73 -5.86 -3.38
C PHE A 94 35.22 -6.19 -3.53
N LYS A 95 35.58 -7.46 -3.79
CA LYS A 95 36.96 -7.96 -3.90
C LYS A 95 37.81 -7.57 -2.68
N ALA A 96 37.23 -7.75 -1.50
CA ALA A 96 37.85 -7.38 -0.24
C ALA A 96 38.23 -8.62 0.56
N GLU A 97 39.39 -8.56 1.22
CA GLU A 97 39.84 -9.57 2.17
C GLU A 97 39.69 -9.03 3.59
N PHE A 98 39.03 -9.80 4.46
CA PHE A 98 38.84 -9.42 5.85
C PHE A 98 39.93 -10.07 6.71
N THR A 99 40.82 -9.25 7.27
CA THR A 99 41.85 -9.72 8.21
C THR A 99 41.29 -10.03 9.61
N SER A 100 40.12 -9.47 9.94
CA SER A 100 39.44 -9.65 11.22
C SER A 100 37.93 -9.44 11.07
N LYS A 101 37.14 -10.11 11.91
CA LYS A 101 35.68 -9.92 11.98
C LYS A 101 35.39 -8.48 12.45
N PRO A 102 34.60 -7.69 11.71
CA PRO A 102 34.25 -6.32 12.12
C PRO A 102 33.27 -6.34 13.29
N THR A 103 33.23 -5.24 14.05
CA THR A 103 32.06 -4.97 14.90
C THR A 103 30.85 -4.72 14.01
N TRP A 104 29.66 -5.14 14.45
CA TRP A 104 28.46 -5.00 13.65
C TRP A 104 27.24 -4.81 14.55
N ILE A 105 26.20 -4.21 13.97
CA ILE A 105 24.86 -4.13 14.56
C ILE A 105 23.83 -4.59 13.53
N ILE A 106 22.74 -5.15 14.01
CA ILE A 106 21.59 -5.53 13.20
C ILE A 106 20.35 -4.80 13.67
N GLU A 107 19.60 -4.27 12.71
CA GLU A 107 18.36 -3.56 12.96
C GLU A 107 17.28 -4.15 12.06
N ARG A 108 16.10 -4.38 12.63
CA ARG A 108 14.94 -4.77 11.85
C ARG A 108 14.27 -3.50 11.31
N LEU A 109 14.04 -3.45 9.99
CA LEU A 109 13.48 -2.27 9.32
C LEU A 109 11.96 -2.32 9.19
N ASN A 110 11.37 -3.51 9.03
CA ASN A 110 9.92 -3.68 8.96
C ASN A 110 9.34 -4.23 10.29
N GLN A 111 8.14 -3.81 10.66
CA GLN A 111 7.39 -4.44 11.76
C GLN A 111 6.56 -5.57 11.18
N TYR A 112 6.57 -6.76 11.81
CA TYR A 112 5.65 -7.82 11.37
C TYR A 112 4.25 -7.44 11.80
N THR A 113 3.35 -7.25 10.84
CA THR A 113 1.93 -7.08 11.09
C THR A 113 1.14 -8.21 10.45
N GLU A 114 -0.06 -8.49 10.94
CA GLU A 114 -0.96 -9.44 10.28
C GLU A 114 -1.37 -8.98 8.87
N LYS A 115 -1.12 -7.71 8.55
CA LYS A 115 -1.37 -7.08 7.24
C LYS A 115 -0.25 -7.33 6.23
N ASP A 116 0.89 -7.90 6.64
CA ASP A 116 2.01 -8.17 5.74
C ASP A 116 1.77 -9.44 4.92
N ILE A 117 1.25 -9.27 3.71
CA ILE A 117 0.89 -10.38 2.80
C ILE A 117 2.13 -11.16 2.34
N ASP A 118 3.29 -10.51 2.23
CA ASP A 118 4.53 -11.13 1.76
C ASP A 118 5.30 -11.88 2.86
N LYS A 119 4.97 -11.61 4.14
CA LYS A 119 5.58 -12.21 5.33
C LYS A 119 7.12 -12.18 5.28
N THR A 120 7.70 -11.09 4.79
CA THR A 120 9.16 -10.95 4.67
C THR A 120 9.80 -10.33 5.91
N LEU A 121 11.09 -10.62 6.12
CA LEU A 121 11.93 -9.97 7.12
C LEU A 121 12.89 -9.01 6.40
N VAL A 122 12.83 -7.73 6.74
CA VAL A 122 13.77 -6.72 6.23
C VAL A 122 14.71 -6.31 7.37
N ILE A 123 16.00 -6.54 7.19
CA ILE A 123 17.03 -6.18 8.18
C ILE A 123 18.12 -5.32 7.54
N ARG A 124 18.63 -4.37 8.34
CA ARG A 124 19.86 -3.64 8.07
C ARG A 124 20.98 -4.23 8.90
N VAL A 125 22.13 -4.45 8.27
CA VAL A 125 23.37 -4.80 8.96
C VAL A 125 24.35 -3.66 8.76
N THR A 126 24.84 -3.07 9.85
CA THR A 126 25.80 -1.96 9.84
C THR A 126 27.14 -2.44 10.40
N PHE A 127 28.22 -2.14 9.71
CA PHE A 127 29.58 -2.59 10.00
C PHE A 127 30.44 -1.44 10.54
N GLY A 128 31.23 -1.73 11.56
CA GLY A 128 32.18 -0.80 12.17
C GLY A 128 33.60 -0.95 11.63
N TRP A 129 33.76 -1.16 10.32
CA TRP A 129 35.06 -1.04 9.66
C TRP A 129 35.29 0.38 9.16
N ASP A 130 36.55 0.75 8.97
CA ASP A 130 36.98 2.04 8.41
C ASP A 130 37.58 1.83 7.01
N HIS A 131 36.82 1.16 6.14
CA HIS A 131 37.26 0.81 4.79
C HIS A 131 36.47 1.61 3.76
N GLU A 132 37.12 2.56 3.09
CA GLU A 132 36.46 3.53 2.20
C GLU A 132 35.70 2.88 1.03
N ASN A 133 36.15 1.72 0.56
CA ASN A 133 35.53 1.02 -0.58
C ASN A 133 34.47 -0.02 -0.19
N LEU A 134 34.18 -0.19 1.10
CA LEU A 134 33.18 -1.15 1.57
C LEU A 134 31.93 -0.41 2.07
N PRO A 135 30.73 -0.99 1.86
CA PRO A 135 29.50 -0.38 2.35
C PRO A 135 29.51 -0.32 3.88
N LYS A 136 29.14 0.81 4.48
CA LYS A 136 28.99 0.88 5.95
C LYS A 136 27.80 0.09 6.44
N SER A 137 26.78 -0.07 5.61
CA SER A 137 25.61 -0.86 5.90
C SER A 137 25.00 -1.47 4.64
N VAL A 138 24.26 -2.54 4.83
CA VAL A 138 23.57 -3.30 3.78
C VAL A 138 22.17 -3.68 4.25
N VAL A 139 21.26 -3.90 3.30
CA VAL A 139 19.90 -4.37 3.57
C VAL A 139 19.71 -5.78 3.03
N LEU A 140 19.09 -6.64 3.84
CA LEU A 140 18.66 -7.98 3.46
C LEU A 140 17.14 -8.06 3.59
N LYS A 141 16.45 -8.43 2.50
CA LYS A 141 15.04 -8.82 2.51
C LYS A 141 14.97 -10.34 2.37
N ILE A 142 14.42 -11.01 3.36
CA ILE A 142 14.45 -12.48 3.49
C ILE A 142 13.01 -13.00 3.54
N SER A 143 12.70 -14.02 2.76
CA SER A 143 11.42 -14.72 2.89
C SER A 143 11.39 -15.54 4.19
N ASN A 144 10.41 -15.29 5.06
CA ASN A 144 10.26 -16.05 6.30
C ASN A 144 9.58 -17.42 6.09
N LYS A 145 9.21 -17.75 4.85
CA LYS A 145 8.38 -18.92 4.53
C LYS A 145 8.91 -19.70 3.34
N ARG A 146 8.73 -21.01 3.42
CA ARG A 146 9.13 -21.98 2.40
C ARG A 146 7.96 -22.29 1.47
N LEU A 147 8.26 -22.59 0.20
CA LEU A 147 7.25 -22.97 -0.81
C LEU A 147 6.52 -24.30 -0.50
N ASP A 148 7.09 -25.14 0.36
CA ASP A 148 6.56 -26.45 0.74
C ASP A 148 5.52 -26.39 1.88
N SER A 149 5.12 -25.18 2.30
CA SER A 149 4.08 -25.04 3.30
C SER A 149 2.73 -25.59 2.84
N GLU A 150 2.02 -26.25 3.75
CA GLU A 150 0.64 -26.71 3.55
C GLU A 150 -0.35 -25.53 3.51
N SER A 151 0.02 -24.36 4.06
CA SER A 151 -0.83 -23.17 4.06
C SER A 151 -0.83 -22.48 2.69
N GLN A 152 -2.03 -22.30 2.11
CA GLN A 152 -2.19 -21.56 0.85
C GLN A 152 -1.66 -20.13 0.93
N SER A 153 -1.89 -19.45 2.06
CA SER A 153 -1.38 -18.09 2.31
C SER A 153 0.14 -18.05 2.36
N GLU A 154 0.80 -19.05 2.95
CA GLU A 154 2.26 -19.13 2.97
C GLU A 154 2.86 -19.43 1.59
N ARG A 155 2.21 -20.31 0.81
CA ARG A 155 2.59 -20.54 -0.60
C ARG A 155 2.44 -19.28 -1.43
N MET A 156 1.37 -18.51 -1.21
CA MET A 156 1.18 -17.24 -1.90
C MET A 156 2.27 -16.23 -1.53
N ALA A 157 2.57 -16.03 -0.25
CA ALA A 157 3.64 -15.15 0.21
C ALA A 157 4.99 -15.50 -0.44
N ALA A 158 5.35 -16.78 -0.47
CA ALA A 158 6.56 -17.26 -1.12
C ALA A 158 6.58 -17.01 -2.65
N ASN A 159 5.42 -17.15 -3.32
CA ASN A 159 5.29 -16.81 -4.74
C ASN A 159 5.42 -15.30 -4.99
N LEU A 160 4.86 -14.46 -4.12
CA LEU A 160 5.02 -13.00 -4.21
C LEU A 160 6.48 -12.58 -4.04
N PHE A 161 7.21 -13.19 -3.09
CA PHE A 161 8.64 -12.94 -2.94
C PHE A 161 9.44 -13.39 -4.16
N LYS A 162 9.16 -14.58 -4.71
CA LYS A 162 9.81 -15.06 -5.94
C LYS A 162 9.58 -14.10 -7.10
N LYS A 163 8.36 -13.56 -7.22
CA LYS A 163 7.99 -12.57 -8.23
C LYS A 163 8.72 -11.24 -8.03
N GLU A 164 8.89 -10.79 -6.78
CA GLU A 164 9.72 -9.63 -6.44
C GLU A 164 11.17 -9.84 -6.88
N CYS A 165 11.77 -11.01 -6.61
CA CYS A 165 13.12 -11.35 -7.08
C CYS A 165 13.25 -11.21 -8.60
N LYS A 166 12.34 -11.83 -9.36
CA LYS A 166 12.32 -11.73 -10.83
C LYS A 166 12.12 -10.29 -11.33
N THR A 167 11.33 -9.51 -10.59
CA THR A 167 11.10 -8.10 -10.91
C THR A 167 12.40 -7.29 -10.78
N TYR A 168 13.17 -7.47 -9.69
CA TYR A 168 14.48 -6.84 -9.56
C TYR A 168 15.51 -7.35 -10.57
N GLU A 169 15.50 -8.64 -10.91
CA GLU A 169 16.36 -9.20 -11.96
C GLU A 169 16.13 -8.47 -13.29
N TRP A 170 14.86 -8.30 -13.69
CA TRP A 170 14.53 -7.60 -14.92
C TRP A 170 14.80 -6.09 -14.83
N LEU A 171 14.34 -5.43 -13.78
CA LEU A 171 14.44 -3.97 -13.62
C LEU A 171 15.89 -3.47 -13.60
N GLN A 172 16.84 -4.26 -13.09
CA GLN A 172 18.27 -3.92 -13.15
C GLN A 172 18.82 -3.87 -14.58
N THR A 173 18.17 -4.52 -15.54
CA THR A 173 18.51 -4.42 -16.98
C THR A 173 17.96 -3.17 -17.64
N VAL A 174 17.01 -2.49 -16.98
CA VAL A 174 16.34 -1.30 -17.52
C VAL A 174 17.14 -0.05 -17.15
N ARG A 175 17.60 0.68 -18.17
CA ARG A 175 18.35 1.91 -17.96
C ARG A 175 17.47 3.00 -17.34
N ARG A 176 18.08 3.80 -16.44
CA ARG A 176 17.52 5.03 -15.86
C ARG A 176 16.34 4.84 -14.88
N VAL A 177 15.99 3.61 -14.53
CA VAL A 177 15.06 3.36 -13.41
C VAL A 177 15.77 3.60 -12.09
N LYS A 178 15.06 4.23 -11.14
CA LYS A 178 15.56 4.50 -9.79
C LYS A 178 15.28 3.28 -8.91
N LEU A 179 16.31 2.51 -8.62
CA LEU A 179 16.26 1.29 -7.82
C LEU A 179 17.41 1.30 -6.81
N PRO A 180 17.29 0.57 -5.69
CA PRO A 180 18.47 0.18 -4.94
C PRO A 180 19.36 -0.71 -5.81
N MET A 181 20.67 -0.56 -5.65
CA MET A 181 21.65 -1.50 -6.15
C MET A 181 21.43 -2.84 -5.46
N VAL A 182 21.05 -3.85 -6.23
CA VAL A 182 20.92 -5.22 -5.74
C VAL A 182 22.26 -5.92 -5.97
N HIS A 183 22.89 -6.35 -4.90
CA HIS A 183 24.19 -7.00 -4.95
C HIS A 183 24.08 -8.48 -5.29
N LEU A 184 23.04 -9.15 -4.77
CA LEU A 184 22.74 -10.57 -4.96
C LEU A 184 21.23 -10.81 -4.82
N ILE A 185 20.70 -11.70 -5.67
CA ILE A 185 19.35 -12.25 -5.56
C ILE A 185 19.46 -13.77 -5.46
N ARG A 186 18.86 -14.35 -4.42
CA ARG A 186 18.68 -15.79 -4.29
C ARG A 186 17.19 -16.08 -4.36
N SER A 187 16.72 -16.47 -5.55
CA SER A 187 15.30 -16.78 -5.81
C SER A 187 14.95 -18.25 -5.58
N SER A 188 15.97 -19.11 -5.41
CA SER A 188 15.78 -20.55 -5.32
C SER A 188 15.36 -21.01 -3.92
N PHE A 189 14.33 -21.84 -3.89
CA PHE A 189 13.92 -22.66 -2.75
C PHE A 189 14.40 -24.11 -2.89
N THR A 190 15.29 -24.40 -3.86
CA THR A 190 15.61 -25.78 -4.29
C THR A 190 16.55 -26.52 -3.35
N MET A 191 17.34 -25.81 -2.56
CA MET A 191 18.21 -26.41 -1.55
C MET A 191 17.48 -26.37 -0.21
N ALA A 192 17.30 -27.53 0.44
CA ALA A 192 16.54 -27.68 1.68
C ALA A 192 17.00 -26.77 2.85
N ASN A 193 18.17 -26.13 2.70
CA ASN A 193 18.84 -25.30 3.70
C ASN A 193 19.09 -23.86 3.23
N GLU A 194 18.65 -23.45 2.04
CA GLU A 194 18.84 -22.07 1.57
C GLU A 194 17.54 -21.27 1.68
N GLU A 195 17.64 -20.07 2.25
CA GLU A 195 16.52 -19.12 2.32
C GLU A 195 16.56 -18.17 1.12
N PRO A 196 15.41 -17.92 0.47
CA PRO A 196 15.30 -16.88 -0.53
C PRO A 196 15.60 -15.51 0.09
N LEU A 197 16.45 -14.74 -0.58
CA LEU A 197 16.89 -13.44 -0.09
C LEU A 197 17.20 -12.47 -1.23
N ILE A 198 17.06 -11.19 -0.92
CA ILE A 198 17.56 -10.08 -1.74
C ILE A 198 18.55 -9.30 -0.87
N PHE A 199 19.79 -9.19 -1.35
CA PHE A 199 20.86 -8.41 -0.72
C PHE A 199 21.08 -7.14 -1.54
N MET A 200 20.86 -5.98 -0.92
CA MET A 200 20.87 -4.68 -1.58
C MET A 200 21.63 -3.62 -0.78
N GLU A 201 21.95 -2.51 -1.44
CA GLU A 201 22.52 -1.33 -0.80
C GLU A 201 21.59 -0.76 0.28
N ASP A 202 22.17 -0.17 1.33
CA ASP A 202 21.44 0.68 2.25
C ASP A 202 21.36 2.11 1.68
N LEU A 203 20.14 2.63 1.55
CA LEU A 203 19.89 3.94 0.97
C LEU A 203 19.97 5.09 2.00
N THR A 204 19.98 4.78 3.31
CA THR A 204 19.80 5.76 4.38
C THR A 204 20.87 6.85 4.48
N GLU A 205 22.06 6.65 3.90
CA GLU A 205 23.10 7.69 3.86
C GLU A 205 22.81 8.80 2.84
N ARG A 206 21.99 8.55 1.82
CA ARG A 206 21.78 9.48 0.69
C ARG A 206 20.31 9.82 0.43
N SER A 207 19.41 9.24 1.19
CA SER A 207 17.97 9.41 1.02
C SER A 207 17.23 9.24 2.34
N LYS A 208 15.95 9.57 2.31
CA LYS A 208 15.02 9.31 3.41
C LYS A 208 13.81 8.53 2.90
N CYS A 209 13.33 7.62 3.74
CA CYS A 209 12.01 7.02 3.58
C CYS A 209 10.97 8.07 4.00
N LEU A 210 9.82 8.08 3.33
CA LEU A 210 8.74 9.01 3.64
C LEU A 210 7.73 8.35 4.58
N GLU A 211 7.18 9.16 5.47
CA GLU A 211 6.10 8.75 6.35
C GLU A 211 4.75 8.89 5.62
N LEU A 212 3.83 7.96 5.91
CA LEU A 212 2.53 7.91 5.23
C LEU A 212 1.55 8.97 5.77
N GLU A 213 1.74 9.33 7.03
CA GLU A 213 0.95 10.31 7.77
C GLU A 213 1.09 11.71 7.14
N GLU A 214 2.22 11.97 6.49
CA GLU A 214 2.50 13.22 5.82
C GLU A 214 2.03 13.17 4.36
N SER A 215 1.59 14.31 3.84
CA SER A 215 1.39 14.44 2.39
C SER A 215 2.73 14.67 1.73
N VAL A 216 2.95 13.95 0.64
CA VAL A 216 4.16 14.07 -0.16
C VAL A 216 4.08 15.32 -1.02
N HIS A 217 5.18 16.06 -1.12
CA HIS A 217 5.23 17.26 -1.96
C HIS A 217 4.91 16.95 -3.42
N ILE A 218 4.12 17.81 -4.05
CA ILE A 218 3.60 17.60 -5.42
C ILE A 218 4.71 17.36 -6.46
N ASP A 219 5.86 18.02 -6.32
CA ASP A 219 6.97 17.85 -7.27
C ASP A 219 7.64 16.48 -7.14
N LEU A 220 7.66 15.90 -5.94
CA LEU A 220 8.15 14.56 -5.74
C LEU A 220 7.18 13.53 -6.35
N ILE A 221 5.87 13.78 -6.30
CA ILE A 221 4.87 12.95 -7.00
C ILE A 221 4.98 13.07 -8.52
N LYS A 222 5.30 14.25 -9.06
CA LYS A 222 5.62 14.37 -10.49
C LYS A 222 6.84 13.52 -10.86
N ASP A 223 7.90 13.54 -10.05
CA ASP A 223 9.09 12.73 -10.31
C ASP A 223 8.78 11.22 -10.17
N LEU A 224 7.97 10.81 -9.19
CA LEU A 224 7.47 9.43 -9.07
C LEU A 224 6.68 9.01 -10.32
N LEU A 225 5.73 9.82 -10.80
CA LEU A 225 4.97 9.53 -12.01
C LEU A 225 5.86 9.44 -13.25
N LYS A 226 6.89 10.28 -13.34
CA LYS A 226 7.91 10.17 -14.39
C LYS A 226 8.70 8.86 -14.28
N GLN A 227 9.06 8.42 -13.08
CA GLN A 227 9.75 7.15 -12.87
C GLN A 227 8.86 5.94 -13.22
N LEU A 228 7.59 5.96 -12.81
CA LEU A 228 6.60 4.95 -13.20
C LEU A 228 6.40 4.92 -14.72
N ALA A 229 6.28 6.08 -15.37
CA ALA A 229 6.18 6.18 -16.82
C ALA A 229 7.39 5.57 -17.55
N GLN A 230 8.61 5.71 -17.01
CA GLN A 230 9.81 5.06 -17.56
C GLN A 230 9.74 3.54 -17.45
N ILE A 231 9.28 3.01 -16.32
CA ILE A 231 9.15 1.57 -16.08
C ILE A 231 8.06 0.99 -16.99
N HIS A 232 6.90 1.64 -17.05
CA HIS A 232 5.80 1.25 -17.93
C HIS A 232 6.25 1.27 -19.39
N ALA A 233 6.87 2.35 -19.85
CA ALA A 233 7.41 2.46 -21.20
C ALA A 233 8.42 1.35 -21.53
N ALA A 234 9.41 1.13 -20.65
CA ALA A 234 10.42 0.08 -20.84
C ALA A 234 9.78 -1.30 -20.91
N SER A 235 8.77 -1.58 -20.08
CA SER A 235 8.06 -2.85 -20.07
C SER A 235 7.23 -3.07 -21.35
N LEU A 236 6.69 -2.01 -21.96
CA LEU A 236 6.01 -2.09 -23.25
C LEU A 236 7.00 -2.36 -24.40
N VAL A 237 8.16 -1.68 -24.39
CA VAL A 237 9.22 -1.88 -25.39
C VAL A 237 9.79 -3.30 -25.31
N LYS A 238 10.02 -3.79 -24.09
CA LYS A 238 10.69 -5.07 -23.80
C LYS A 238 9.71 -6.15 -23.33
N LYS A 239 8.46 -6.12 -23.80
CA LYS A 239 7.37 -6.99 -23.29
C LYS A 239 7.75 -8.47 -23.27
N SER A 240 8.42 -8.96 -24.32
CA SER A 240 8.84 -10.36 -24.42
C SER A 240 9.89 -10.80 -23.39
N GLU A 241 10.63 -9.86 -22.77
CA GLU A 241 11.70 -10.16 -21.81
C GLU A 241 11.17 -10.51 -20.41
N TRP A 242 10.01 -9.96 -20.00
CA TRP A 242 9.56 -10.04 -18.61
C TRP A 242 8.17 -10.65 -18.43
N VAL A 243 7.28 -10.53 -19.43
CA VAL A 243 5.86 -10.86 -19.24
C VAL A 243 5.60 -12.34 -18.94
N LYS A 244 6.51 -13.23 -19.37
CA LYS A 244 6.45 -14.67 -19.07
C LYS A 244 7.12 -15.02 -17.75
N GLU A 245 7.94 -14.13 -17.22
CA GLU A 245 8.70 -14.36 -16.01
C GLU A 245 7.96 -13.87 -14.77
N ILE A 246 7.24 -12.76 -14.89
CA ILE A 246 6.52 -12.13 -13.78
C ILE A 246 5.03 -12.49 -13.92
N ASP A 247 4.58 -13.38 -13.04
CA ASP A 247 3.21 -13.86 -13.02
C ASP A 247 2.21 -12.78 -12.59
N PRO A 248 0.96 -12.82 -13.08
CA PRO A 248 -0.11 -11.98 -12.55
C PRO A 248 -0.43 -12.34 -11.09
N ASN A 249 -1.02 -11.38 -10.36
CA ASN A 249 -1.51 -11.65 -9.01
C ASN A 249 -2.65 -12.70 -9.06
N PRO A 250 -2.59 -13.76 -8.23
CA PRO A 250 -3.64 -14.78 -8.20
C PRO A 250 -4.92 -14.22 -7.58
N PRO A 251 -6.12 -14.78 -7.86
CA PRO A 251 -7.37 -14.34 -7.23
C PRO A 251 -7.33 -14.32 -5.69
N LEU A 252 -6.62 -15.28 -5.07
CA LEU A 252 -6.44 -15.35 -3.62
C LEU A 252 -5.77 -14.09 -3.04
N PHE A 253 -4.89 -13.43 -3.80
CA PHE A 253 -4.26 -12.17 -3.36
C PHE A 253 -5.31 -11.08 -3.13
N TYR A 254 -6.30 -10.96 -4.00
CA TYR A 254 -7.37 -9.98 -3.86
C TYR A 254 -8.37 -10.37 -2.77
N GLN A 255 -8.52 -11.66 -2.47
CA GLN A 255 -9.29 -12.13 -1.32
C GLN A 255 -8.61 -11.73 -0.01
N GLU A 256 -7.29 -11.96 0.12
CA GLU A 256 -6.55 -11.50 1.31
C GLU A 256 -6.60 -9.97 1.44
N LEU A 257 -6.45 -9.20 0.35
CA LEU A 257 -6.64 -7.74 0.40
C LEU A 257 -8.03 -7.34 0.90
N ALA A 258 -9.08 -8.01 0.44
CA ALA A 258 -10.45 -7.76 0.89
C ALA A 258 -10.62 -8.00 2.39
N GLU A 259 -10.04 -9.07 2.92
CA GLU A 259 -10.03 -9.38 4.36
C GLU A 259 -9.29 -8.31 5.16
N LEU A 260 -8.15 -7.82 4.67
CA LEU A 260 -7.40 -6.75 5.32
C LEU A 260 -8.16 -5.42 5.34
N VAL A 261 -8.91 -5.10 4.27
CA VAL A 261 -9.78 -3.92 4.24
C VAL A 261 -10.90 -4.07 5.27
N GLN A 262 -11.54 -5.24 5.36
CA GLN A 262 -12.57 -5.50 6.36
C GLN A 262 -12.00 -5.34 7.78
N LEU A 263 -10.84 -5.93 8.06
CA LEU A 263 -10.17 -5.79 9.35
C LEU A 263 -9.86 -4.32 9.70
N SER A 264 -9.33 -3.56 8.74
CA SER A 264 -8.94 -2.17 8.94
C SER A 264 -10.11 -1.19 9.07
N THR A 265 -11.32 -1.62 8.70
CA THR A 265 -12.54 -0.81 8.77
C THR A 265 -13.46 -1.23 9.90
N GLN A 266 -13.07 -2.24 10.71
CA GLN A 266 -13.81 -2.63 11.91
C GLN A 266 -13.89 -1.44 12.87
N GLY A 267 -15.11 -1.08 13.26
CA GLY A 267 -15.36 0.05 14.16
C GLY A 267 -15.39 1.42 13.50
N TRP A 268 -15.32 1.52 12.17
CA TRP A 268 -15.49 2.80 11.47
C TRP A 268 -16.96 3.23 11.39
N ASN A 269 -17.51 3.60 12.54
CA ASN A 269 -18.94 3.84 12.73
C ASN A 269 -19.46 5.11 12.02
N THR A 270 -18.57 6.01 11.57
CA THR A 270 -18.94 7.31 10.99
C THR A 270 -19.31 7.24 9.50
N ILE A 271 -19.03 6.14 8.80
CA ILE A 271 -19.30 6.03 7.36
C ILE A 271 -20.80 5.97 7.06
N GLY A 272 -21.62 5.50 8.01
CA GLY A 272 -23.05 5.23 7.82
C GLY A 272 -23.30 3.90 7.08
N GLU A 273 -24.42 3.26 7.37
CA GLU A 273 -24.71 1.87 6.95
C GLU A 273 -24.69 1.67 5.44
N LEU A 274 -25.39 2.53 4.68
CA LEU A 274 -25.48 2.41 3.22
C LEU A 274 -24.09 2.51 2.56
N ARG A 275 -23.30 3.48 2.99
CA ARG A 275 -21.95 3.72 2.44
C ARG A 275 -20.99 2.62 2.85
N PHE A 276 -21.11 2.09 4.07
CA PHE A 276 -20.34 0.95 4.52
C PHE A 276 -20.64 -0.30 3.66
N LYS A 277 -21.93 -0.58 3.40
CA LYS A 277 -22.33 -1.66 2.50
C LYS A 277 -21.73 -1.50 1.09
N LYS A 278 -21.75 -0.30 0.52
CA LYS A 278 -21.16 -0.03 -0.80
C LYS A 278 -19.65 -0.10 -0.81
N MET A 279 -19.00 0.32 0.27
CA MET A 279 -17.57 0.14 0.46
C MET A 279 -17.20 -1.35 0.48
N LEU A 280 -17.98 -2.20 1.15
CA LEU A 280 -17.77 -3.66 1.14
C LEU A 280 -17.94 -4.29 -0.25
N GLU A 281 -18.87 -3.79 -1.06
CA GLU A 281 -19.01 -4.23 -2.47
C GLU A 281 -17.73 -3.94 -3.26
N LEU A 282 -17.18 -2.71 -3.12
CA LEU A 282 -15.93 -2.28 -3.76
C LEU A 282 -14.69 -2.97 -3.17
N SER A 283 -14.73 -3.36 -1.90
CA SER A 283 -13.62 -4.05 -1.25
C SER A 283 -13.69 -5.57 -1.40
N SER A 284 -14.64 -6.12 -2.17
CA SER A 284 -14.70 -7.56 -2.40
C SER A 284 -13.55 -8.05 -3.28
N GLY A 285 -12.99 -9.21 -2.97
CA GLY A 285 -11.88 -9.78 -3.75
C GLY A 285 -12.27 -10.05 -5.21
N GLU A 286 -13.54 -10.37 -5.48
CA GLU A 286 -14.07 -10.52 -6.83
C GLU A 286 -14.04 -9.19 -7.60
N TYR A 287 -14.55 -8.11 -7.00
CA TYR A 287 -14.52 -6.78 -7.61
C TYR A 287 -13.08 -6.34 -7.90
N MET A 288 -12.19 -6.41 -6.90
CA MET A 288 -10.79 -6.02 -7.05
C MET A 288 -10.09 -6.79 -8.19
N ASN A 289 -10.23 -8.12 -8.20
CA ASN A 289 -9.68 -8.97 -9.26
C ASN A 289 -10.25 -8.61 -10.64
N LYS A 290 -11.57 -8.39 -10.73
CA LYS A 290 -12.27 -8.03 -11.97
C LYS A 290 -11.76 -6.69 -12.53
N ILE A 291 -11.64 -5.67 -11.68
CA ILE A 291 -11.17 -4.33 -12.08
C ILE A 291 -9.76 -4.39 -12.65
N VAL A 292 -8.83 -5.06 -11.98
CA VAL A 292 -7.44 -5.19 -12.44
C VAL A 292 -7.36 -6.03 -13.72
N LYS A 293 -8.01 -7.20 -13.75
CA LYS A 293 -7.95 -8.15 -14.88
C LYS A 293 -8.52 -7.57 -16.17
N ASN A 294 -9.61 -6.79 -16.08
CA ASN A 294 -10.33 -6.32 -17.26
C ASN A 294 -9.81 -4.98 -17.81
N ALA A 295 -9.04 -4.22 -17.03
CA ALA A 295 -8.66 -2.84 -17.37
C ALA A 295 -7.95 -2.74 -18.73
N CYS A 296 -6.95 -3.57 -19.01
CA CYS A 296 -6.20 -3.50 -20.28
C CYS A 296 -7.12 -3.73 -21.49
N GLY A 297 -7.99 -4.74 -21.42
CA GLY A 297 -8.95 -5.04 -22.47
C GLY A 297 -10.01 -3.96 -22.64
N HIS A 298 -10.48 -3.38 -21.53
CA HIS A 298 -11.46 -2.29 -21.53
C HIS A 298 -10.94 -1.04 -22.27
N PHE A 299 -9.67 -0.69 -22.07
CA PHE A 299 -9.05 0.48 -22.73
C PHE A 299 -8.39 0.17 -24.07
N GLY A 300 -8.34 -1.10 -24.49
CA GLY A 300 -7.63 -1.50 -25.72
C GLY A 300 -6.12 -1.23 -25.67
N VAL A 301 -5.52 -1.29 -24.47
CA VAL A 301 -4.10 -1.03 -24.22
C VAL A 301 -3.35 -2.31 -23.92
N ASP A 302 -2.05 -2.32 -24.21
CA ASP A 302 -1.15 -3.40 -23.81
C ASP A 302 -0.86 -3.34 -22.32
N SER A 303 -0.76 -4.51 -21.68
CA SER A 303 -0.25 -4.62 -20.32
C SER A 303 1.22 -4.16 -20.22
N CYS A 304 1.51 -3.44 -19.14
CA CYS A 304 2.85 -3.04 -18.72
C CYS A 304 3.19 -3.67 -17.37
N LEU A 305 4.45 -3.57 -16.92
CA LEU A 305 4.83 -3.95 -15.57
C LEU A 305 4.33 -2.87 -14.61
N VAL A 306 3.32 -3.21 -13.82
CA VAL A 306 2.75 -2.37 -12.77
C VAL A 306 3.47 -2.69 -11.46
N HIS A 307 3.82 -1.68 -10.67
CA HIS A 307 4.36 -1.83 -9.31
C HIS A 307 3.31 -2.35 -8.34
N GLY A 308 2.08 -1.86 -8.44
CA GLY A 308 0.91 -2.27 -7.66
C GLY A 308 0.81 -1.59 -6.30
N ASN A 309 1.92 -1.06 -5.78
CA ASN A 309 1.98 -0.44 -4.45
C ASN A 309 2.86 0.83 -4.34
N PRO A 310 2.63 1.89 -5.14
CA PRO A 310 3.47 3.09 -5.15
C PRO A 310 3.14 4.07 -4.00
N ILE A 311 3.13 3.58 -2.77
CA ILE A 311 2.89 4.36 -1.54
C ILE A 311 4.19 5.00 -1.02
N ALA A 312 4.09 6.09 -0.25
CA ALA A 312 5.23 6.89 0.25
C ALA A 312 6.34 6.07 0.92
N ARG A 313 5.97 5.01 1.65
CA ARG A 313 6.92 4.10 2.31
C ARG A 313 7.73 3.23 1.33
N ASN A 314 7.28 3.11 0.07
CA ASN A 314 7.86 2.27 -0.97
C ASN A 314 8.71 3.05 -1.97
N PHE A 315 9.03 4.31 -1.67
CA PHE A 315 10.05 5.05 -2.41
C PHE A 315 10.87 5.96 -1.49
N PHE A 316 12.14 6.11 -1.85
CA PHE A 316 13.08 6.95 -1.13
C PHE A 316 13.22 8.29 -1.83
N ALA A 317 13.11 9.37 -1.07
CA ALA A 317 13.33 10.73 -1.53
C ALA A 317 14.75 11.18 -1.23
N SER A 318 15.28 12.09 -2.06
CA SER A 318 16.47 12.84 -1.68
C SER A 318 16.21 13.63 -0.38
N HIS A 319 17.25 13.94 0.38
CA HIS A 319 17.08 14.69 1.64
C HIS A 319 16.43 16.08 1.44
N ASP A 320 16.54 16.64 0.24
CA ASP A 320 15.92 17.91 -0.14
C ASP A 320 14.52 17.77 -0.78
N ASP A 321 13.94 16.56 -0.78
CA ASP A 321 12.60 16.24 -1.31
C ASP A 321 12.38 16.56 -2.80
N LYS A 322 13.46 16.74 -3.57
CA LYS A 322 13.34 17.15 -4.97
C LYS A 322 13.22 15.99 -5.96
N HIS A 323 13.72 14.81 -5.61
CA HIS A 323 13.71 13.68 -6.55
C HIS A 323 13.66 12.32 -5.86
N ILE A 324 13.13 11.35 -6.59
CA ILE A 324 13.11 9.95 -6.21
C ILE A 324 14.52 9.36 -6.38
N VAL A 325 15.04 8.80 -5.30
CA VAL A 325 16.32 8.11 -5.26
C VAL A 325 16.16 6.65 -5.65
N ALA A 326 15.11 5.99 -5.15
CA ALA A 326 14.82 4.59 -5.44
C ALA A 326 13.35 4.27 -5.21
N ILE A 327 12.82 3.32 -5.97
CA ILE A 327 11.52 2.68 -5.77
C ILE A 327 11.77 1.24 -5.32
N VAL A 328 11.12 0.81 -4.25
CA VAL A 328 11.35 -0.46 -3.57
C VAL A 328 10.04 -1.23 -3.37
N ASP A 329 10.14 -2.43 -2.81
CA ASP A 329 8.99 -3.28 -2.47
C ASP A 329 8.11 -3.68 -3.67
N TRP A 330 8.69 -4.53 -4.52
CA TRP A 330 8.08 -4.98 -5.78
C TRP A 330 7.25 -6.27 -5.61
N VAL A 331 6.80 -6.56 -4.39
CA VAL A 331 5.97 -7.73 -4.05
C VAL A 331 4.68 -7.78 -4.88
N GLN A 332 4.04 -6.63 -5.07
CA GLN A 332 2.78 -6.53 -5.80
C GLN A 332 2.96 -6.34 -7.31
N ALA A 333 4.20 -6.38 -7.80
CA ALA A 333 4.50 -6.15 -9.20
C ALA A 333 3.82 -7.20 -10.08
N HIS A 334 3.20 -6.81 -11.19
CA HIS A 334 2.48 -7.74 -12.06
C HIS A 334 2.26 -7.17 -13.46
N PRO A 335 1.96 -8.01 -14.47
CA PRO A 335 1.45 -7.53 -15.74
C PRO A 335 0.05 -6.92 -15.56
N GLY A 336 -0.09 -5.62 -15.78
CA GLY A 336 -1.33 -4.90 -15.49
C GLY A 336 -1.52 -3.65 -16.34
N CYS A 337 -2.55 -2.88 -16.00
CA CYS A 337 -2.82 -1.60 -16.63
C CYS A 337 -2.06 -0.49 -15.89
N PHE A 338 -1.36 0.37 -16.63
CA PHE A 338 -0.58 1.47 -16.07
C PHE A 338 -1.39 2.39 -15.13
N ALA A 339 -2.70 2.49 -15.37
CA ALA A 339 -3.57 3.40 -14.64
C ALA A 339 -3.69 3.01 -13.16
N GLU A 340 -3.48 1.74 -12.80
CA GLU A 340 -3.45 1.32 -11.41
C GLU A 340 -2.38 2.09 -10.61
N ASP A 341 -1.13 2.07 -11.11
CA ASP A 341 -0.01 2.76 -10.47
C ASP A 341 -0.20 4.27 -10.45
N VAL A 342 -0.67 4.85 -11.58
CA VAL A 342 -0.89 6.30 -11.67
C VAL A 342 -1.93 6.75 -10.66
N THR A 343 -3.07 6.06 -10.58
CA THR A 343 -4.12 6.40 -9.63
C THR A 343 -3.64 6.24 -8.19
N LYS A 344 -3.03 5.12 -7.85
CA LYS A 344 -2.53 4.86 -6.49
C LYS A 344 -1.44 5.85 -6.08
N ALA A 345 -0.49 6.17 -6.96
CA ALA A 345 0.57 7.13 -6.69
C ALA A 345 0.03 8.54 -6.39
N ILE A 346 -1.03 8.96 -7.06
CA ILE A 346 -1.68 10.26 -6.81
C ILE A 346 -2.55 10.19 -5.54
N CYS A 347 -3.39 9.16 -5.42
CA CYS A 347 -4.40 9.05 -4.36
C CYS A 347 -3.78 8.85 -2.98
N TRP A 348 -2.77 7.98 -2.87
CA TRP A 348 -2.25 7.57 -1.57
C TRP A 348 -1.25 8.53 -0.95
N ASN A 349 -0.65 9.41 -1.77
CA ASN A 349 0.47 10.24 -1.35
C ASN A 349 0.14 11.73 -1.23
N LEU A 350 -0.90 12.22 -1.92
CA LEU A 350 -1.30 13.63 -1.86
C LEU A 350 -2.42 13.87 -0.83
N SER A 351 -2.51 15.11 -0.34
CA SER A 351 -3.73 15.57 0.33
C SER A 351 -4.90 15.64 -0.67
N PRO A 352 -6.16 15.52 -0.22
CA PRO A 352 -7.32 15.70 -1.11
C PRO A 352 -7.29 17.03 -1.85
N LYS A 353 -6.93 18.12 -1.15
CA LYS A 353 -6.80 19.47 -1.73
C LYS A 353 -5.77 19.51 -2.86
N GLU A 354 -4.58 18.97 -2.65
CA GLU A 354 -3.52 18.98 -3.67
C GLU A 354 -3.86 18.06 -4.84
N ARG A 355 -4.46 16.90 -4.58
CA ARG A 355 -4.94 15.97 -5.61
C ARG A 355 -5.92 16.68 -6.55
N HIS A 356 -7.00 17.25 -6.03
CA HIS A 356 -8.00 17.94 -6.86
C HIS A 356 -7.42 19.14 -7.63
N ALA A 357 -6.55 19.93 -6.99
CA ALA A 357 -5.96 21.09 -7.64
C ALA A 357 -4.97 20.73 -8.78
N ASN A 358 -4.40 19.53 -8.78
CA ASN A 358 -3.31 19.15 -9.69
C ASN A 358 -3.57 17.92 -10.55
N GLN A 359 -4.68 17.19 -10.35
CA GLN A 359 -4.95 15.89 -10.98
C GLN A 359 -4.65 15.91 -12.48
N ARG A 360 -5.31 16.78 -13.25
CA ARG A 360 -5.12 16.81 -14.70
C ARG A 360 -3.66 17.08 -15.11
N LYS A 361 -2.99 18.03 -14.46
CA LYS A 361 -1.57 18.33 -14.72
C LYS A 361 -0.67 17.14 -14.43
N LEU A 362 -0.97 16.35 -13.39
CA LEU A 362 -0.22 15.14 -13.05
C LEU A 362 -0.44 14.03 -14.09
N LEU A 363 -1.68 13.84 -14.55
CA LEU A 363 -2.02 12.87 -15.60
C LEU A 363 -1.36 13.24 -16.94
N GLU A 364 -1.40 14.52 -17.31
CA GLU A 364 -0.69 15.05 -18.48
C GLU A 364 0.83 14.88 -18.35
N HIS A 365 1.40 15.11 -17.16
CA HIS A 365 2.82 14.89 -16.89
C HIS A 365 3.21 13.42 -17.05
N TYR A 366 2.43 12.50 -16.50
CA TYR A 366 2.64 11.06 -16.67
C TYR A 366 2.58 10.68 -18.16
N HIS A 367 1.51 11.08 -18.86
CA HIS A 367 1.29 10.78 -20.27
C HIS A 367 2.45 11.28 -21.15
N PHE A 368 2.89 12.52 -20.95
CA PHE A 368 4.03 13.09 -21.66
C PHE A 368 5.30 12.24 -21.48
N ASN A 369 5.62 11.84 -20.25
CA ASN A 369 6.80 11.01 -19.99
C ASN A 369 6.64 9.59 -20.57
N LEU A 370 5.45 9.00 -20.52
CA LEU A 370 5.19 7.67 -21.09
C LEU A 370 5.46 7.67 -22.59
N LEU A 371 4.90 8.63 -23.33
CA LEU A 371 5.13 8.76 -24.77
C LEU A 371 6.61 8.96 -25.08
N LYS A 372 7.28 9.85 -24.34
CA LYS A 372 8.71 10.16 -24.50
C LYS A 372 9.62 8.93 -24.38
N TYR A 373 9.29 7.97 -23.50
CA TYR A 373 10.14 6.82 -23.23
C TYR A 373 9.71 5.53 -23.96
N SER A 374 8.51 5.49 -24.53
CA SER A 374 7.91 4.25 -25.07
C SER A 374 8.35 3.86 -26.49
N GLU A 375 9.18 4.67 -27.16
CA GLU A 375 9.59 4.41 -28.55
C GLU A 375 8.40 4.17 -29.51
N GLY A 376 7.29 4.89 -29.27
CA GLY A 376 6.05 4.79 -30.02
C GLY A 376 5.15 3.61 -29.64
N LYS A 377 5.56 2.73 -28.72
CA LYS A 377 4.74 1.61 -28.24
C LYS A 377 3.50 2.06 -27.46
N ALA A 378 3.55 3.25 -26.85
CA ALA A 378 2.42 3.81 -26.10
C ALA A 378 1.52 4.74 -26.94
N ASN A 379 1.68 4.81 -28.28
CA ASN A 379 0.91 5.77 -29.11
C ASN A 379 -0.61 5.60 -29.05
N LYS A 380 -1.11 4.43 -28.62
CA LYS A 380 -2.55 4.18 -28.41
C LYS A 380 -3.08 4.74 -27.08
N ILE A 381 -2.19 5.07 -26.15
CA ILE A 381 -2.53 5.60 -24.83
C ILE A 381 -2.61 7.11 -24.96
N THR A 382 -3.80 7.65 -25.20
CA THR A 382 -4.04 9.10 -25.23
C THR A 382 -4.25 9.67 -23.83
N ILE A 383 -4.28 11.00 -23.68
CA ILE A 383 -4.59 11.61 -22.38
C ILE A 383 -5.99 11.24 -21.90
N GLU A 384 -6.97 11.11 -22.80
CA GLU A 384 -8.32 10.67 -22.47
C GLU A 384 -8.34 9.23 -21.92
N VAL A 385 -7.50 8.35 -22.47
CA VAL A 385 -7.33 6.99 -21.95
C VAL A 385 -6.69 7.02 -20.56
N VAL A 386 -5.72 7.90 -20.33
CA VAL A 386 -5.11 8.08 -18.99
C VAL A 386 -6.15 8.60 -17.98
N GLU A 387 -6.99 9.56 -18.35
CA GLU A 387 -8.05 10.10 -17.49
C GLU A 387 -9.18 9.10 -17.22
N ALA A 388 -9.58 8.33 -18.23
CA ALA A 388 -10.55 7.25 -18.08
C ALA A 388 -9.98 6.12 -17.20
N GLY A 389 -8.71 5.76 -17.41
CA GLY A 389 -7.98 4.82 -16.56
C GLY A 389 -7.90 5.30 -15.12
N PHE A 390 -7.62 6.59 -14.90
CA PHE A 390 -7.53 7.15 -13.55
C PHE A 390 -8.83 6.93 -12.77
N ARG A 391 -9.96 7.29 -13.39
CA ARG A 391 -11.31 7.12 -12.83
C ARG A 391 -11.67 5.65 -12.59
N TRP A 392 -11.34 4.76 -13.53
CA TRP A 392 -11.57 3.33 -13.39
C TRP A 392 -10.91 2.73 -12.14
N PHE A 393 -9.69 3.15 -11.83
CA PHE A 393 -8.95 2.66 -10.68
C PHE A 393 -9.18 3.47 -9.39
N LEU A 394 -9.92 4.58 -9.43
CA LEU A 394 -10.15 5.43 -8.26
C LEU A 394 -10.87 4.69 -7.11
N PRO A 395 -11.97 3.94 -7.37
CA PRO A 395 -12.62 3.16 -6.31
C PRO A 395 -11.70 2.08 -5.74
N PHE A 396 -10.91 1.42 -6.59
CA PHE A 396 -9.93 0.41 -6.18
C PHE A 396 -8.83 1.02 -5.30
N ALA A 397 -8.26 2.17 -5.71
CA ALA A 397 -7.27 2.88 -4.91
C ALA A 397 -7.86 3.34 -3.56
N ALA A 398 -9.11 3.78 -3.54
CA ALA A 398 -9.79 4.20 -2.32
C ALA A 398 -9.90 3.06 -1.29
N VAL A 399 -10.45 1.91 -1.68
CA VAL A 399 -10.60 0.77 -0.75
C VAL A 399 -9.26 0.17 -0.36
N CYS A 400 -8.29 0.07 -1.27
CA CYS A 400 -6.97 -0.44 -0.94
C CYS A 400 -6.19 0.49 -0.01
N TYR A 401 -6.46 1.80 0.01
CA TYR A 401 -5.81 2.70 0.96
C TYR A 401 -6.15 2.36 2.42
N LEU A 402 -7.33 1.77 2.66
CA LEU A 402 -7.83 1.50 4.00
C LEU A 402 -6.98 0.49 4.77
N ILE A 403 -6.22 -0.38 4.07
CA ILE A 403 -5.30 -1.34 4.72
C ILE A 403 -4.18 -0.65 5.50
N TYR A 404 -3.90 0.62 5.18
CA TYR A 404 -2.86 1.41 5.83
C TYR A 404 -3.35 2.21 7.04
N LEU A 405 -4.64 2.12 7.36
CA LEU A 405 -5.13 2.60 8.64
C LEU A 405 -4.66 1.65 9.75
N PRO A 406 -4.36 2.18 10.96
CA PRO A 406 -4.08 1.33 12.11
C PRO A 406 -5.30 0.49 12.48
N ASP A 407 -5.07 -0.67 13.10
CA ASP A 407 -6.15 -1.58 13.53
C ASP A 407 -7.08 -0.90 14.54
N ASP A 408 -6.51 -0.06 15.41
CA ASP A 408 -7.26 0.86 16.25
C ASP A 408 -7.26 2.24 15.59
N LEU A 409 -8.40 2.61 15.01
CA LEU A 409 -8.59 3.89 14.33
C LEU A 409 -8.36 5.10 15.24
N SER A 410 -8.38 4.95 16.57
CA SER A 410 -8.01 6.03 17.49
C SER A 410 -6.51 6.40 17.42
N HIS A 411 -5.68 5.50 16.88
CA HIS A 411 -4.28 5.78 16.59
C HIS A 411 -4.05 6.39 15.19
N ALA A 412 -5.08 6.48 14.36
CA ALA A 412 -4.94 7.07 13.03
C ALA A 412 -4.72 8.58 13.16
N SER A 413 -3.76 9.12 12.42
CA SER A 413 -3.60 10.57 12.37
C SER A 413 -4.82 11.22 11.69
N ILE A 414 -5.14 12.46 12.08
CA ILE A 414 -6.23 13.24 11.47
C ILE A 414 -6.07 13.28 9.94
N LYS A 415 -4.83 13.50 9.45
CA LYS A 415 -4.52 13.55 8.01
C LYS A 415 -4.78 12.22 7.30
N GLN A 416 -4.46 11.09 7.94
CA GLN A 416 -4.77 9.76 7.38
C GLN A 416 -6.28 9.54 7.29
N MET A 417 -7.02 9.89 8.34
CA MET A 417 -8.48 9.75 8.35
C MET A 417 -9.16 10.67 7.33
N GLU A 418 -8.72 11.93 7.23
CA GLU A 418 -9.19 12.87 6.19
C GLU A 418 -8.94 12.33 4.79
N ARG A 419 -7.74 11.78 4.54
CA ARG A 419 -7.40 11.20 3.23
C ARG A 419 -8.25 9.96 2.94
N ALA A 420 -8.38 9.05 3.90
CA ALA A 420 -9.16 7.82 3.74
C ALA A 420 -10.65 8.14 3.50
N GLN A 421 -11.22 9.07 4.25
CA GLN A 421 -12.60 9.52 4.09
C GLN A 421 -12.82 10.15 2.71
N ALA A 422 -11.97 11.11 2.30
CA ALA A 422 -12.08 11.77 1.01
C ALA A 422 -11.95 10.78 -0.17
N LEU A 423 -11.00 9.86 -0.10
CA LEU A 423 -10.87 8.82 -1.13
C LEU A 423 -12.10 7.92 -1.19
N LEU A 424 -12.66 7.55 -0.04
CA LEU A 424 -13.88 6.74 -0.01
C LEU A 424 -15.07 7.51 -0.58
N ASP A 425 -15.21 8.80 -0.27
CA ASP A 425 -16.22 9.68 -0.88
C ASP A 425 -16.07 9.70 -2.41
N GLU A 426 -14.87 9.98 -2.91
CA GLU A 426 -14.56 10.03 -4.34
C GLU A 426 -14.83 8.68 -5.04
N GLY A 427 -14.42 7.56 -4.43
CA GLY A 427 -14.62 6.23 -4.98
C GLY A 427 -16.10 5.79 -5.03
N LEU A 428 -16.88 6.17 -4.01
CA LEU A 428 -18.32 5.90 -3.96
C LEU A 428 -19.10 6.78 -4.93
N GLU A 429 -18.71 8.05 -5.09
CA GLU A 429 -19.30 8.95 -6.08
C GLU A 429 -19.05 8.42 -7.50
N GLU A 430 -17.80 8.05 -7.83
CA GLU A 430 -17.45 7.53 -9.16
C GLU A 430 -18.17 6.20 -9.47
N SER A 431 -18.34 5.32 -8.47
CA SER A 431 -18.94 3.98 -8.69
C SER A 431 -20.47 3.98 -8.66
N PHE A 432 -21.08 4.81 -7.83
CA PHE A 432 -22.50 4.73 -7.48
C PHE A 432 -23.25 6.06 -7.53
N GLY A 433 -22.57 7.18 -7.82
CA GLY A 433 -23.16 8.52 -7.73
C GLY A 433 -23.57 8.92 -6.31
N ILE A 434 -22.97 8.31 -5.28
CA ILE A 434 -23.27 8.61 -3.89
C ILE A 434 -22.46 9.85 -3.48
N ALA A 435 -23.16 10.93 -3.18
CA ALA A 435 -22.54 12.18 -2.76
C ALA A 435 -21.70 12.02 -1.46
N PRO A 436 -20.71 12.89 -1.24
CA PRO A 436 -19.91 12.90 -0.03
C PRO A 436 -20.77 12.96 1.24
N ALA A 437 -20.34 12.28 2.30
CA ALA A 437 -20.99 12.45 3.61
C ALA A 437 -20.87 13.92 4.05
N ALA A 438 -21.95 14.52 4.54
CA ALA A 438 -21.89 15.87 5.10
C ALA A 438 -20.83 15.87 6.21
N SER A 439 -19.81 16.71 6.06
CA SER A 439 -18.65 16.71 6.95
C SER A 439 -19.08 17.05 8.39
N VAL A 440 -19.09 16.06 9.28
CA VAL A 440 -19.32 16.26 10.72
C VAL A 440 -18.12 16.96 11.40
N LEU A 441 -17.00 17.14 10.68
CA LEU A 441 -15.76 17.71 11.20
C LEU A 441 -15.62 19.24 11.02
N GLN A 442 -16.66 19.95 10.61
CA GLN A 442 -16.69 21.41 10.77
C GLN A 442 -17.20 21.76 12.17
N GLY A 443 -16.31 21.66 13.15
CA GLY A 443 -16.51 22.26 14.46
C GLY A 443 -16.42 23.78 14.36
N ASP A 444 -17.54 24.43 14.64
CA ASP A 444 -17.70 25.73 15.29
C ASP A 444 -16.53 26.71 15.13
N GLY A 445 -16.45 27.31 13.94
CA GLY A 445 -15.89 28.65 13.80
C GLY A 445 -16.96 29.67 14.14
N GLU A 446 -17.34 29.79 15.42
CA GLU A 446 -17.93 31.02 15.93
C GLU A 446 -16.80 32.06 16.01
N ASP A 447 -16.97 33.15 15.25
CA ASP A 447 -16.62 34.54 15.58
C ASP A 447 -16.42 35.33 14.28
N GLY A 448 -17.49 36.00 13.83
CA GLY A 448 -17.45 36.83 12.64
C GLY A 448 -18.78 37.54 12.39
N GLU A 449 -19.08 38.48 13.27
CA GLU A 449 -20.20 39.43 13.20
C GLU A 449 -20.39 40.03 11.80
N GLY A 450 -21.66 40.12 11.41
CA GLY A 450 -22.08 40.39 10.04
C GLY A 450 -22.01 41.84 9.58
N ILE A 451 -22.30 42.01 8.30
CA ILE A 451 -22.94 43.21 7.74
C ILE A 451 -23.92 42.72 6.67
N THR A 452 -25.20 42.95 6.94
CA THR A 452 -26.29 42.96 5.97
C THR A 452 -26.17 44.20 5.10
N GLU A 453 -26.26 44.07 3.78
CA GLU A 453 -26.87 45.12 2.96
C GLU A 453 -27.46 44.56 1.67
N GLU A 454 -28.70 44.96 1.45
CA GLU A 454 -29.55 44.70 0.30
C GLU A 454 -28.97 45.34 -0.97
N THR A 455 -29.23 44.76 -2.15
CA THR A 455 -29.74 45.56 -3.28
C THR A 455 -30.36 44.69 -4.35
N GLU A 456 -31.52 45.19 -4.79
CA GLU A 456 -32.42 44.66 -5.79
C GLU A 456 -31.90 44.83 -7.23
N ASN A 457 -32.51 44.04 -8.13
CA ASN A 457 -32.93 44.38 -9.50
C ASN A 457 -31.90 44.92 -10.50
N ASN A 458 -31.69 44.16 -11.59
CA ASN A 458 -32.01 44.68 -12.91
C ASN A 458 -32.22 43.58 -13.96
N GLU A 459 -33.43 43.57 -14.52
CA GLU A 459 -33.77 42.96 -15.80
C GLU A 459 -33.30 43.83 -16.99
N ASN A 460 -33.33 43.22 -18.17
CA ASN A 460 -33.33 43.78 -19.53
C ASN A 460 -31.99 44.23 -20.14
N VAL A 461 -31.52 43.47 -21.14
CA VAL A 461 -31.42 43.96 -22.54
C VAL A 461 -31.80 42.83 -23.52
N LYS A 462 -32.62 43.21 -24.50
CA LYS A 462 -33.18 42.44 -25.61
C LYS A 462 -32.17 42.19 -26.75
N ASN A 463 -32.45 41.10 -27.50
CA ASN A 463 -32.43 40.89 -28.96
C ASN A 463 -31.35 41.55 -29.84
N VAL A 464 -30.84 40.79 -30.82
CA VAL A 464 -31.03 41.04 -32.28
C VAL A 464 -30.38 39.93 -33.13
N ASP A 465 -31.18 39.47 -34.10
CA ASP A 465 -30.95 38.83 -35.43
C ASP A 465 -30.04 37.60 -35.59
N GLU A 466 -30.55 36.47 -36.11
CA GLU A 466 -31.05 36.21 -37.49
C GLU A 466 -30.04 36.50 -38.60
N SER A 467 -29.43 35.44 -39.15
CA SER A 467 -29.39 35.24 -40.60
C SER A 467 -28.97 33.81 -40.93
N ALA A 468 -29.88 33.12 -41.60
CA ALA A 468 -29.66 31.88 -42.32
C ALA A 468 -28.71 32.07 -43.50
N GLU A 469 -28.01 31.01 -43.92
CA GLU A 469 -28.07 30.58 -45.32
C GLU A 469 -27.63 29.12 -45.50
N ASN A 470 -28.44 28.43 -46.31
CA ASN A 470 -28.24 27.10 -46.87
C ASN A 470 -26.94 26.98 -47.68
N VAL A 471 -26.48 25.75 -47.95
CA VAL A 471 -26.35 25.24 -49.33
C VAL A 471 -26.00 23.74 -49.34
N SER A 472 -26.90 23.00 -49.99
CA SER A 472 -26.76 21.79 -50.81
C SER A 472 -25.95 20.59 -50.32
N GLY A 473 -26.62 19.44 -50.33
CA GLY A 473 -26.01 18.14 -50.17
C GLY A 473 -25.32 17.58 -51.41
N LYS A 474 -24.72 16.41 -51.21
CA LYS A 474 -24.50 15.44 -52.28
C LYS A 474 -24.48 14.03 -51.68
N LYS A 475 -25.23 13.18 -52.35
CA LYS A 475 -25.55 11.77 -52.11
C LYS A 475 -24.74 10.96 -53.12
N VAL A 476 -23.93 9.99 -52.69
CA VAL A 476 -23.27 8.95 -53.51
C VAL A 476 -23.02 7.78 -52.54
N GLU A 477 -23.91 6.79 -52.49
CA GLU A 477 -23.86 5.47 -53.18
C GLU A 477 -23.18 4.39 -52.33
N GLU A 478 -24.00 3.38 -52.02
CA GLU A 478 -23.65 2.05 -51.57
C GLU A 478 -22.94 1.29 -52.70
N GLU A 479 -21.86 0.57 -52.40
CA GLU A 479 -21.51 -0.65 -53.12
C GLU A 479 -21.09 -1.74 -52.15
N GLU A 480 -21.87 -2.83 -52.19
CA GLU A 480 -21.52 -4.16 -51.71
C GLU A 480 -20.44 -4.76 -52.62
N GLU A 481 -19.38 -5.34 -52.07
CA GLU A 481 -18.65 -6.40 -52.76
C GLU A 481 -18.45 -7.61 -51.84
N LYS A 482 -19.15 -8.69 -52.23
CA LYS A 482 -18.84 -10.07 -51.88
C LYS A 482 -17.63 -10.52 -52.70
N SER A 483 -16.63 -11.11 -52.05
CA SER A 483 -15.73 -12.03 -52.75
C SER A 483 -15.57 -13.34 -51.98
N VAL A 484 -16.09 -14.39 -52.59
CA VAL A 484 -15.86 -15.81 -52.28
C VAL A 484 -14.45 -16.18 -52.75
N GLY A 485 -13.65 -16.79 -51.88
CA GLY A 485 -12.36 -17.39 -52.20
C GLY A 485 -12.11 -18.58 -51.30
N LYS A 486 -12.09 -19.77 -51.90
CA LYS A 486 -12.01 -21.12 -51.31
C LYS A 486 -10.58 -21.66 -51.46
N VAL A 487 -10.24 -22.69 -50.66
CA VAL A 487 -9.11 -23.66 -50.79
C VAL A 487 -7.75 -23.11 -50.26
N MET A 488 -6.94 -23.73 -49.38
CA MET A 488 -6.62 -25.14 -49.12
C MET A 488 -6.42 -25.47 -47.62
N GLU A 489 -6.67 -26.74 -47.35
CA GLU A 489 -6.33 -27.53 -46.18
C GLU A 489 -4.82 -27.57 -45.94
N ASP A 490 -4.41 -27.63 -44.67
CA ASP A 490 -3.43 -28.60 -44.20
C ASP A 490 -3.59 -28.79 -42.69
N GLY A 491 -3.76 -30.05 -42.29
CA GLY A 491 -4.09 -30.46 -40.94
C GLY A 491 -2.90 -30.49 -39.98
N ASN A 492 -3.21 -30.40 -38.69
CA ASN A 492 -2.51 -31.23 -37.72
C ASN A 492 -3.39 -31.44 -36.48
N ASN A 493 -3.74 -32.71 -36.26
CA ASN A 493 -4.42 -33.21 -35.09
C ASN A 493 -3.50 -33.10 -33.87
N ASN A 494 -4.02 -32.60 -32.75
CA ASN A 494 -3.64 -33.12 -31.44
C ASN A 494 -4.83 -33.09 -30.50
N ILE A 495 -5.11 -34.27 -29.98
CA ILE A 495 -6.18 -34.67 -29.08
C ILE A 495 -5.88 -34.11 -27.69
N ILE A 496 -6.83 -33.38 -27.10
CA ILE A 496 -6.88 -33.12 -25.66
C ILE A 496 -8.25 -33.60 -25.19
N GLU A 497 -8.25 -34.61 -24.32
CA GLU A 497 -9.43 -35.13 -23.63
C GLU A 497 -9.97 -34.07 -22.66
N GLU A 498 -11.18 -33.58 -22.92
CA GLU A 498 -11.94 -32.79 -21.96
C GLU A 498 -12.62 -33.71 -20.94
N THR A 499 -12.17 -33.63 -19.68
CA THR A 499 -12.88 -34.21 -18.54
C THR A 499 -13.99 -33.26 -18.11
N ASN A 500 -15.23 -33.60 -18.46
CA ASN A 500 -16.43 -32.99 -17.92
C ASN A 500 -16.57 -33.31 -16.43
N VAL A 501 -16.36 -32.31 -15.57
CA VAL A 501 -16.82 -32.32 -14.17
C VAL A 501 -17.88 -31.23 -14.04
N THR A 502 -19.13 -31.63 -13.97
CA THR A 502 -20.25 -30.76 -13.59
C THR A 502 -20.18 -30.45 -12.09
N PRO A 503 -20.23 -29.18 -11.66
CA PRO A 503 -20.31 -28.85 -10.24
C PRO A 503 -21.74 -29.08 -9.72
N ASP A 504 -21.84 -29.69 -8.55
CA ASP A 504 -23.09 -29.88 -7.81
C ASP A 504 -23.75 -28.53 -7.51
N ILE A 505 -24.97 -28.36 -8.04
CA ILE A 505 -25.83 -27.22 -7.79
C ILE A 505 -26.39 -27.37 -6.37
N VAL A 506 -25.99 -26.48 -5.46
CA VAL A 506 -26.63 -26.33 -4.15
C VAL A 506 -28.06 -25.87 -4.37
N ASN A 507 -29.01 -26.65 -3.87
CA ASN A 507 -30.45 -26.40 -3.99
C ASN A 507 -30.82 -25.06 -3.32
N GLU A 508 -31.32 -24.12 -4.12
CA GLU A 508 -31.76 -22.76 -3.76
C GLU A 508 -32.73 -22.73 -2.57
N ASP A 509 -33.56 -23.78 -2.43
CA ASP A 509 -34.49 -23.92 -1.30
C ASP A 509 -33.79 -24.10 0.05
N THR A 510 -32.58 -24.66 0.05
CA THR A 510 -31.79 -24.86 1.28
C THR A 510 -31.19 -23.55 1.77
N PHE A 511 -30.81 -22.67 0.82
CA PHE A 511 -30.25 -21.35 1.13
C PHE A 511 -31.34 -20.40 1.64
N ILE A 512 -32.51 -20.38 1.00
CA ILE A 512 -33.64 -19.54 1.44
C ILE A 512 -34.11 -19.93 2.85
N LYS A 513 -34.09 -21.23 3.17
CA LYS A 513 -34.49 -21.70 4.51
C LYS A 513 -33.50 -21.29 5.61
N ALA A 514 -32.20 -21.33 5.33
CA ALA A 514 -31.16 -20.89 6.27
C ALA A 514 -31.24 -19.37 6.55
N VAL A 515 -31.57 -18.56 5.53
CA VAL A 515 -31.73 -17.11 5.69
C VAL A 515 -32.98 -16.77 6.51
N ALA A 516 -34.07 -17.53 6.35
CA ALA A 516 -35.30 -17.32 7.12
C ALA A 516 -35.15 -17.67 8.61
N GLU A 517 -34.36 -18.69 8.94
CA GLU A 517 -34.09 -19.08 10.34
C GLU A 517 -33.25 -18.02 11.08
N VAL A 518 -32.26 -17.41 10.42
CA VAL A 518 -31.46 -16.31 11.00
C VAL A 518 -32.29 -15.04 11.23
N ALA A 519 -33.25 -14.74 10.33
CA ALA A 519 -34.13 -13.59 10.48
C ALA A 519 -35.09 -13.74 11.68
N GLN A 520 -35.54 -14.97 12.00
CA GLN A 520 -36.39 -15.23 13.16
C GLN A 520 -35.65 -15.10 14.50
N GLU A 521 -34.35 -15.45 14.55
CA GLU A 521 -33.56 -15.29 15.78
C GLU A 521 -33.25 -13.83 16.11
N LEU A 522 -33.13 -12.96 15.09
CA LEU A 522 -32.90 -11.52 15.28
C LEU A 522 -34.12 -10.78 15.82
N ASP A 523 -35.32 -11.14 15.37
CA ASP A 523 -36.58 -10.47 15.77
C ASP A 523 -36.99 -10.80 17.22
N ALA A 524 -36.57 -11.96 17.73
CA ALA A 524 -36.80 -12.37 19.12
C ALA A 524 -35.95 -11.59 20.15
N SER A 525 -34.91 -10.87 19.71
CA SER A 525 -33.97 -10.18 20.60
C SER A 525 -34.34 -8.73 20.95
N LEU A 526 -35.39 -8.16 20.32
CA LEU A 526 -35.71 -6.72 20.40
C LEU A 526 -36.97 -6.38 21.22
N THR A 527 -37.36 -7.19 22.19
CA THR A 527 -38.46 -6.83 23.10
C THR A 527 -38.09 -6.98 24.58
N THR A 528 -37.87 -5.85 25.28
CA THR A 528 -38.42 -5.53 26.62
C THR A 528 -37.98 -4.13 27.11
N PRO A 529 -38.74 -3.50 28.03
CA PRO A 529 -39.07 -2.06 27.96
C PRO A 529 -38.41 -1.14 29.00
N ASN A 530 -38.52 0.16 28.70
CA ASN A 530 -38.20 1.34 29.51
C ASN A 530 -38.83 1.34 30.92
N ASP A 531 -38.08 1.86 31.89
CA ASP A 531 -38.63 2.51 33.08
C ASP A 531 -37.92 3.86 33.33
N THR A 532 -38.75 4.84 33.65
CA THR A 532 -38.46 6.27 33.87
C THR A 532 -38.29 6.55 35.36
N GLN A 533 -37.44 7.52 35.75
CA GLN A 533 -37.62 8.27 36.99
C GLN A 533 -36.85 9.62 37.01
N ASP A 534 -37.51 10.60 37.63
CA ASP A 534 -37.31 12.05 37.65
C ASP A 534 -36.16 12.60 38.56
N VAL A 535 -35.52 13.71 38.11
CA VAL A 535 -35.32 15.08 38.70
C VAL A 535 -35.06 15.19 40.24
N PRO A 536 -34.16 16.06 40.82
CA PRO A 536 -34.03 17.51 40.55
C PRO A 536 -32.64 18.21 40.65
N ALA A 537 -32.68 19.48 40.21
CA ALA A 537 -31.67 20.54 40.27
C ALA A 537 -31.46 21.16 41.67
N ASP A 538 -30.27 21.76 41.90
CA ASP A 538 -30.06 23.17 42.30
C ASP A 538 -28.65 23.46 42.90
N GLN A 539 -28.27 24.75 42.84
CA GLN A 539 -27.22 25.53 43.56
C GLN A 539 -25.83 25.65 42.90
N GLU A 540 -25.40 26.82 42.38
CA GLU A 540 -25.02 28.13 42.97
C GLU A 540 -23.55 28.26 43.43
N ILE A 541 -23.04 29.52 43.35
CA ILE A 541 -21.78 30.12 43.87
C ILE A 541 -20.65 30.26 42.82
N SER A 542 -20.43 31.42 42.17
CA SER A 542 -19.85 32.73 42.59
C SER A 542 -18.33 32.79 42.89
N LYS A 543 -17.64 33.60 42.05
CA LYS A 543 -16.54 34.57 42.31
C LYS A 543 -15.18 34.11 42.86
N VAL A 544 -14.11 34.44 42.14
CA VAL A 544 -12.95 35.24 42.62
C VAL A 544 -12.34 36.06 41.47
N ILE A 545 -12.18 37.36 41.70
CA ILE A 545 -11.36 38.33 40.95
C ILE A 545 -10.13 38.63 41.82
N GLU A 546 -8.94 38.74 41.20
CA GLU A 546 -7.85 39.72 41.46
C GLU A 546 -6.56 39.18 40.79
N ALA A 547 -6.09 39.79 39.69
CA ALA A 547 -5.22 40.97 39.61
C ALA A 547 -3.74 40.62 39.83
N THR A 548 -2.89 40.93 38.83
CA THR A 548 -1.69 41.79 38.94
C THR A 548 -0.93 41.87 37.61
N ASP A 549 -0.84 43.09 37.09
CA ASP A 549 0.35 43.81 36.64
C ASP A 549 1.22 43.29 35.47
N SER A 550 1.08 44.01 34.36
CA SER A 550 2.17 44.32 33.40
C SER A 550 3.19 45.28 34.03
N PRO A 551 4.44 45.34 33.53
CA PRO A 551 4.80 46.42 32.58
C PRO A 551 5.77 45.93 31.46
N ILE A 552 5.50 46.26 30.18
CA ILE A 552 5.97 47.45 29.42
C ILE A 552 7.38 47.31 28.79
N VAL A 553 7.37 47.26 27.46
CA VAL A 553 8.21 47.97 26.46
C VAL A 553 9.68 47.59 26.26
N ALA A 554 10.01 47.20 25.02
CA ALA A 554 10.90 47.97 24.14
C ALA A 554 10.75 47.52 22.67
N GLN A 555 10.22 48.41 21.84
CA GLN A 555 10.42 48.46 20.39
C GLN A 555 11.81 49.05 20.09
N GLU A 556 12.30 48.77 18.87
CA GLU A 556 13.33 49.44 18.05
C GLU A 556 14.18 48.33 17.37
N ASN A 557 14.60 48.38 16.11
CA ASN A 557 14.53 49.40 15.07
C ASN A 557 14.76 48.74 13.70
N THR A 558 14.21 49.40 12.68
CA THR A 558 14.49 49.28 11.26
C THR A 558 15.95 49.56 10.89
N ALA A 559 16.51 48.85 9.90
CA ALA A 559 17.45 49.43 8.93
C ALA A 559 17.62 48.54 7.67
N THR A 560 17.22 49.11 6.55
CA THR A 560 17.63 48.83 5.17
C THR A 560 19.12 49.12 4.93
N THR A 561 19.79 48.37 4.06
CA THR A 561 20.56 48.91 2.92
C THR A 561 21.04 47.79 2.00
N GLU A 562 20.86 48.03 0.70
CA GLU A 562 21.52 47.40 -0.44
C GLU A 562 23.05 47.53 -0.34
N ASP A 563 23.81 46.56 -0.85
CA ASP A 563 24.85 46.88 -1.85
C ASP A 563 25.40 45.64 -2.57
N THR A 564 25.94 45.94 -3.74
CA THR A 564 26.20 45.04 -4.87
C THR A 564 27.73 44.81 -5.03
N ILE A 565 28.11 43.72 -5.71
CA ILE A 565 29.40 43.48 -6.41
C ILE A 565 30.64 43.06 -5.57
N SER A 566 31.00 41.76 -5.64
CA SER A 566 32.16 41.25 -6.41
C SER A 566 32.14 39.72 -6.48
#